data_AF-A0A376YGA2-F1
#
_entry.id   AF-A0A376YGA2-F1
#
_cell.length_a   1.000
_cell.length_b   1.000
_cell.length_c   1.000
_cell.angle_alpha   90.00
_cell.angle_beta   90.00
_cell.angle_gamma   90.00
#
_symmetry.space_group_name_H-M   'P 1'
#
loop_
_entity.id
_entity.type
_entity.pdbx_description
1 polymer ?
#
loop_
_entity_poly.entity_id
_entity_poly.type
_entity_poly.pdbx_seq_one_letter_code
_entity_poly.pdbx_strand_id
1 'polypeptide(L)'
;MDAIDVVRGGGAVRYGPQSVGGVVNFVTRAIPQDFGIEAGVEGQLSPTSSQNNPKETHNLMVGGTAGQRFWHRAALLRHARQ
;
A
#
# COMPACT_ATOMS: atom_id res chain seq x y z
N MET A 1 0.63 -3.51 2.76
CA MET A 1 1.46 -2.50 3.47
C MET A 1 2.02 -3.17 4.71
N ASP A 2 3.09 -2.64 5.30
CA ASP A 2 3.67 -3.24 6.51
C ASP A 2 3.08 -2.63 7.78
N ALA A 3 3.00 -1.29 7.79
CA ALA A 3 2.37 -0.55 8.88
C ALA A 3 1.70 0.73 8.38
N ILE A 4 0.77 1.25 9.17
CA ILE A 4 0.23 2.60 9.05
C ILE A 4 0.65 3.35 10.31
N ASP A 5 1.41 4.42 10.14
CA ASP A 5 1.84 5.28 11.25
C ASP A 5 1.02 6.57 11.26
N VAL A 6 0.45 6.90 12.42
CA VAL A 6 -0.42 8.07 12.60
C VAL A 6 0.18 8.98 13.66
N VAL A 7 0.80 10.06 13.19
CA VAL A 7 1.41 11.07 14.04
C VAL A 7 0.40 12.18 14.31
N ARG A 8 -0.27 12.12 15.46
CA ARG A 8 -1.32 13.08 15.86
C ARG A 8 -0.81 14.49 16.22
N GLY A 9 0.49 14.67 16.44
CA GLY A 9 1.12 15.96 16.79
C GLY A 9 2.64 15.93 16.62
N GLY A 10 3.27 17.10 16.41
CA GLY A 10 4.74 17.23 16.24
C GLY A 10 5.28 16.89 14.84
N GLY A 11 4.51 16.17 14.01
CA GLY A 11 4.87 15.87 12.62
C GLY A 11 4.88 17.09 11.69
N ALA A 12 4.11 18.14 11.99
CA ALA A 12 3.97 19.32 11.14
C ALA A 12 5.29 20.09 10.87
N VAL A 13 6.33 19.86 11.67
CA VAL A 13 7.65 20.48 11.47
C VAL A 13 8.41 19.81 10.31
N ARG A 14 8.17 18.52 10.06
CA ARG A 14 8.89 17.71 9.06
C ARG A 14 8.02 17.21 7.92
N TYR A 15 6.70 17.38 8.02
CA TYR A 15 5.73 16.97 7.01
C TYR A 15 4.91 18.20 6.54
N GLY A 16 4.59 18.21 5.25
CA GLY A 16 4.15 19.40 4.50
C GLY A 16 2.79 20.00 4.89
N PRO A 17 2.28 20.94 4.06
CA PRO A 17 1.03 21.64 4.35
C PRO A 17 -0.14 20.66 4.49
N GLN A 18 -1.15 21.02 5.31
CA GLN A 18 -2.27 20.18 5.78
C GLN A 18 -1.98 19.24 6.96
N SER A 19 -0.92 19.49 7.72
CA SER A 19 -0.59 18.73 8.95
C SER A 19 -1.47 19.05 10.18
N VAL A 20 -2.54 19.85 10.04
CA VAL A 20 -3.42 20.29 11.16
C VAL A 20 -4.10 19.10 11.85
N GLY A 21 -4.46 18.06 11.09
CA GLY A 21 -5.05 16.82 11.62
C GLY A 21 -4.01 15.76 12.03
N GLY A 22 -2.72 16.10 12.02
CA GLY A 22 -1.63 15.13 12.12
C GLY A 22 -1.17 14.61 10.75
N VAL A 23 -0.31 13.60 10.77
CA VAL A 23 0.31 12.99 9.59
C VAL A 23 -0.04 11.50 9.58
N VAL A 24 -0.45 11.00 8.42
CA VAL A 24 -0.64 9.56 8.19
C VAL A 24 0.41 9.11 7.20
N ASN A 25 1.26 8.18 7.62
CA ASN A 25 2.32 7.61 6.80
C ASN A 25 2.00 6.14 6.51
N PHE A 26 2.01 5.79 5.23
CA PHE A 26 1.80 4.42 4.77
C PHE A 26 3.16 3.75 4.56
N VAL A 27 3.57 2.92 5.52
CA VAL A 27 4.86 2.25 5.49
C VAL A 27 4.78 1.07 4.52
N THR A 28 5.56 1.17 3.44
CA THR A 28 5.72 0.07 2.49
C THR A 28 6.56 -1.04 3.10
N ARG A 29 6.41 -2.27 2.59
CA ARG A 29 7.17 -3.43 3.04
C ARG A 29 8.67 -3.23 2.80
N ALA A 30 9.48 -3.70 3.76
CA ALA A 30 10.94 -3.67 3.67
C ALA A 30 11.46 -4.58 2.54
N ILE A 31 12.71 -4.37 2.09
CA ILE A 31 13.36 -5.24 1.08
C ILE A 31 13.89 -6.50 1.76
N PRO A 32 13.52 -7.71 1.28
CA PRO A 32 13.91 -8.93 1.92
C PRO A 32 15.42 -9.08 1.71
N GLN A 33 16.10 -9.59 2.72
CA GLN A 33 17.56 -9.74 2.66
C GLN A 33 17.93 -10.83 1.65
N ASP A 34 17.13 -11.88 1.55
CA ASP A 34 17.24 -12.91 0.52
C ASP A 34 16.21 -12.70 -0.60
N PHE A 35 16.35 -13.45 -1.69
CA PHE A 35 15.33 -13.46 -2.75
C PHE A 35 13.99 -13.93 -2.19
N GLY A 36 12.94 -13.15 -2.44
CA GLY A 36 11.58 -13.40 -1.96
C GLY A 36 10.51 -12.99 -2.98
N ILE A 37 9.42 -13.75 -2.96
CA ILE A 37 8.21 -13.50 -3.77
C ILE A 37 7.03 -13.46 -2.79
N GLU A 38 6.15 -12.49 -2.99
CA GLU A 38 4.94 -12.34 -2.18
C GLU A 38 3.74 -12.02 -3.09
N ALA A 39 2.60 -12.66 -2.84
CA ALA A 39 1.35 -12.42 -3.56
C ALA A 39 0.25 -12.02 -2.57
N GLY A 40 -0.62 -11.10 -2.98
CA GLY A 40 -1.75 -10.63 -2.18
C GLY A 40 -2.97 -10.37 -3.04
N VAL A 41 -4.14 -10.50 -2.41
CA VAL A 41 -5.44 -10.12 -2.98
C VAL A 41 -6.09 -9.13 -2.02
N GLU A 42 -6.58 -8.02 -2.57
CA GLU A 42 -7.26 -6.97 -1.82
C GLU A 42 -8.64 -6.77 -2.44
N GLY A 43 -9.69 -7.01 -1.66
CA GLY A 43 -11.09 -6.77 -2.05
C GLY A 43 -11.62 -5.52 -1.36
N GLN A 44 -12.17 -4.57 -2.12
CA GLN A 44 -12.81 -3.38 -1.60
C GLN A 44 -14.32 -3.39 -1.87
N LEU A 45 -15.09 -3.23 -0.79
CA LEU A 45 -16.54 -3.00 -0.80
C LEU A 45 -16.77 -1.55 -0.37
N SER A 46 -17.35 -0.72 -1.25
CA SER A 46 -17.69 0.68 -0.94
C SER A 46 -19.15 0.77 -0.47
N PRO A 47 -19.44 1.08 0.80
CA PRO A 47 -20.80 1.19 1.33
C PRO A 47 -21.57 2.44 0.84
N THR A 48 -20.91 3.38 0.15
CA THR A 48 -21.48 4.66 -0.30
C THR A 48 -21.81 4.72 -1.80
N SER A 49 -21.56 3.65 -2.56
CA SER A 49 -21.90 3.62 -3.99
C SER A 49 -23.29 3.03 -4.21
N SER A 50 -24.16 3.78 -4.88
CA SER A 50 -25.45 3.32 -5.44
C SER A 50 -25.31 2.12 -6.40
N GLN A 51 -24.07 1.73 -6.71
CA GLN A 51 -23.72 0.67 -7.64
C GLN A 51 -22.87 -0.34 -6.86
N ASN A 52 -23.47 -1.47 -6.50
CA ASN A 52 -22.86 -2.58 -5.79
C ASN A 52 -21.86 -3.29 -6.72
N ASN A 53 -20.67 -2.71 -6.85
CA ASN A 53 -19.66 -3.23 -7.76
C ASN A 53 -18.35 -3.46 -6.99
N PRO A 54 -18.12 -4.68 -6.47
CA PRO A 54 -16.90 -4.99 -5.72
C PRO A 54 -15.67 -4.80 -6.60
N LYS A 55 -14.63 -4.13 -6.07
CA LYS A 55 -13.35 -3.97 -6.75
C LYS A 55 -12.36 -4.98 -6.18
N GLU A 56 -11.70 -5.72 -7.05
CA GLU A 56 -10.68 -6.70 -6.67
C GLU A 56 -9.34 -6.32 -7.27
N THR A 57 -8.32 -6.21 -6.42
CA THR A 57 -6.93 -5.95 -6.82
C THR A 57 -6.07 -7.14 -6.46
N HIS A 58 -5.42 -7.74 -7.46
CA HIS A 58 -4.37 -8.72 -7.23
C HIS A 58 -3.02 -8.02 -7.28
N ASN A 59 -2.14 -8.38 -6.36
CA ASN A 59 -0.84 -7.77 -6.24
C ASN A 59 0.23 -8.85 -6.14
N LEU A 60 1.26 -8.75 -6.99
CA LEU A 60 2.43 -9.62 -6.97
C LEU A 60 3.67 -8.76 -6.72
N MET A 61 4.53 -9.22 -5.82
CA MET A 61 5.76 -8.57 -5.40
C MET A 61 6.92 -9.56 -5.56
N VAL A 62 8.06 -9.09 -6.05
CA VAL A 62 9.31 -9.86 -6.11
C VAL A 62 10.49 -8.94 -5.79
N GLY A 63 11.39 -9.38 -4.91
CA GLY A 63 12.51 -8.57 -4.45
C GLY A 63 13.56 -9.37 -3.69
N GLY A 64 14.72 -8.78 -3.48
CA GLY A 64 15.83 -9.41 -2.78
C GLY A 64 17.09 -8.53 -2.77
N THR A 65 18.19 -9.07 -2.26
CA THR A 65 19.48 -8.37 -2.22
C THR A 65 20.54 -9.18 -2.96
N ALA A 66 21.04 -8.63 -4.08
CA ALA A 66 22.14 -9.22 -4.86
C ALA A 66 23.23 -8.16 -5.11
N GLY A 67 23.85 -7.68 -4.03
CA GLY A 67 24.79 -6.54 -4.05
C GLY A 67 24.12 -5.16 -4.21
N GLN A 68 22.88 -5.13 -4.69
CA GLN A 68 21.98 -3.98 -4.68
C GLN A 68 20.60 -4.45 -4.24
N ARG A 69 19.86 -3.59 -3.51
CA ARG A 69 18.50 -3.88 -3.06
C ARG A 69 17.51 -3.54 -4.18
N PHE A 70 16.63 -4.46 -4.53
CA PHE A 70 15.61 -4.23 -5.55
C PHE A 70 14.24 -4.78 -5.13
N TRP A 71 13.19 -4.14 -5.67
CA TRP A 71 11.79 -4.57 -5.55
C TRP A 71 11.03 -4.21 -6.81
N HIS A 72 10.20 -5.14 -7.29
CA HIS A 72 9.19 -4.86 -8.29
C HIS A 72 7.81 -5.27 -7.79
N ARG A 73 6.83 -4.41 -8.09
CA ARG A 73 5.41 -4.61 -7.79
C ARG A 73 4.61 -4.57 -9.07
N ALA A 74 3.81 -5.61 -9.30
CA ALA A 74 2.76 -5.62 -10.31
C ALA A 74 1.39 -5.66 -9.61
N ALA A 75 0.47 -4.81 -10.04
CA ALA A 75 -0.91 -4.81 -9.58
C ALA A 75 -1.84 -4.98 -10.77
N LEU A 76 -2.73 -5.97 -10.71
CA LEU A 76 -3.80 -6.17 -11.67
C LEU A 76 -5.12 -5.83 -10.98
N LEU A 77 -5.71 -4.69 -11.36
CA LEU A 77 -7.05 -4.32 -10.94
C LEU A 77 -8.05 -5.01 -11.88
N ARG A 78 -8.86 -5.93 -11.34
CA ARG A 78 -10.05 -6.40 -12.03
C ARG A 78 -11.20 -5.52 -11.61
N HIS A 79 -11.72 -4.72 -12.54
CA HIS A 79 -13.11 -4.27 -12.40
C HIS A 79 -13.98 -5.51 -12.54
N ALA A 80 -14.71 -5.87 -11.49
CA ALA A 80 -15.88 -6.72 -11.66
C ALA A 80 -16.77 -6.00 -12.69
N ARG A 81 -16.89 -6.55 -13.90
CA ARG A 81 -17.94 -6.09 -14.81
C ARG A 81 -19.25 -6.57 -14.20
N GLN A 82 -20.25 -5.69 -14.19
CA GLN A 82 -21.65 -6.04 -13.97
C GLN A 82 -22.05 -7.19 -14.89
#